data_AF-A0A6P0UBL4-F1
#
_entry.id   AF-A0A6P0UBL4-F1
#
_cell.length_a   1.000
_cell.length_b   1.000
_cell.length_c   1.000
_cell.angle_alpha   90.00
_cell.angle_beta   90.00
_cell.angle_gamma   90.00
#
_symmetry.space_group_name_H-M   'P 1'
#
loop_
_entity.id
_entity.type
_entity.pdbx_description
1 polymer ?
#
loop_
_entity_poly.entity_id
_entity_poly.type
_entity_poly.pdbx_seq_one_letter_code
_entity_poly.pdbx_strand_id
1 'polypeptide(L)' 'MNREALVVGINSYPFLKKKKPGDLNLKAPVKDAEAIAEMLEKYGKFHVQRLPKTYNQEGKPRFLP' A
#
# COMPACT_ATOMS: atom_id res chain seq x y z
N MET A 1 -17.93 -18.64 -0.55
CA MET A 1 -16.80 -18.46 -1.50
C MET A 1 -15.92 -17.37 -0.92
N ASN A 2 -14.79 -17.73 -0.32
CA ASN A 2 -13.87 -16.76 0.29
C ASN A 2 -13.03 -16.13 -0.81
N ARG A 3 -13.24 -14.84 -1.06
CA ARG A 3 -12.45 -14.07 -2.01
C ARG A 3 -11.37 -13.34 -1.22
N GLU A 4 -10.10 -13.60 -1.52
CA GLU A 4 -8.98 -12.93 -0.89
C GLU A 4 -8.25 -12.07 -1.91
N ALA A 5 -7.75 -10.92 -1.48
CA ALA A 5 -6.91 -10.07 -2.32
C ALA A 5 -5.75 -9.49 -1.52
N LEU A 6 -4.60 -9.34 -2.19
CA LEU A 6 -3.44 -8.65 -1.67
C LEU A 6 -3.23 -7.37 -2.48
N VAL A 7 -3.23 -6.23 -1.82
CA VAL A 7 -2.95 -4.93 -2.44
C VAL A 7 -1.64 -4.38 -1.91
N VAL A 8 -0.73 -4.03 -2.82
CA VAL A 8 0.64 -3.58 -2.50
C VAL A 8 0.91 -2.21 -3.11
N GLY A 9 1.05 -1.19 -2.28
CA GLY A 9 1.43 0.18 -2.69
C GLY A 9 2.94 0.41 -2.60
N ILE A 10 3.68 0.24 -3.70
CA ILE A 10 5.15 0.41 -3.70
C ILE A 10 5.51 1.87 -4.03
N ASN A 11 5.95 2.61 -3.01
CA ASN A 11 6.35 4.02 -3.14
C ASN A 11 7.85 4.29 -2.98
N SER A 12 8.65 3.30 -2.55
CA SER A 12 10.07 3.48 -2.22
C SER A 12 10.96 2.64 -3.14
N TYR A 13 11.91 3.31 -3.79
CA TYR A 13 12.81 2.68 -4.77
C TYR A 13 14.28 3.01 -4.46
N PRO A 14 14.90 2.32 -3.47
CA PRO A 14 16.22 2.68 -2.94
C PRO A 14 17.33 2.63 -3.99
N PHE A 15 17.26 1.73 -4.97
CA PHE A 15 18.26 1.58 -6.03
C PHE A 15 18.09 2.56 -7.19
N LEU A 16 16.94 3.25 -7.28
CA LEU A 16 16.70 4.24 -8.32
C LEU A 16 17.24 5.63 -7.94
N LYS A 17 17.43 5.91 -6.64
CA LYS A 17 17.89 7.21 -6.08
C LYS A 17 19.18 7.78 -6.69
N LYS A 18 20.01 6.95 -7.34
CA LYS A 18 21.28 7.36 -7.94
C LYS A 18 21.16 8.04 -9.32
N LYS A 19 19.96 8.11 -9.92
CA LYS A 19 19.81 8.48 -11.34
C LYS A 19 19.33 9.91 -11.65
N LYS A 20 18.88 10.75 -10.69
CA LYS A 20 18.53 12.19 -10.90
C LYS A 20 18.16 12.91 -9.59
N PRO A 21 18.21 14.26 -9.52
CA PRO A 21 17.75 15.03 -8.37
C PRO A 21 16.23 15.27 -8.42
N GLY A 22 15.54 14.91 -7.34
CA GLY A 22 14.07 14.89 -7.23
C GLY A 22 13.60 13.47 -6.93
N ASP A 23 13.36 13.20 -5.64
CA ASP A 23 13.02 11.89 -5.07
C ASP A 23 12.18 11.00 -6.01
N LEU A 24 12.72 9.85 -6.38
CA LEU A 24 12.05 8.82 -7.19
C LEU A 24 10.97 8.04 -6.41
N ASN A 25 10.58 8.54 -5.24
CA ASN A 25 9.53 7.94 -4.44
C ASN A 25 8.17 8.39 -4.97
N LEU A 26 7.41 7.44 -5.50
CA LEU A 26 6.09 7.70 -6.06
C LEU A 26 5.07 7.88 -4.93
N LYS A 27 4.41 9.04 -4.84
CA LYS A 27 3.40 9.28 -3.80
C LYS A 27 2.04 8.64 -4.12
N ALA A 28 1.70 8.50 -5.40
CA ALA A 28 0.40 7.99 -5.85
C ALA A 28 0.12 6.51 -5.48
N PRO A 29 1.08 5.56 -5.60
CA PRO A 29 0.82 4.15 -5.36
C PRO A 29 0.30 3.80 -3.96
N VAL A 30 0.61 4.60 -2.94
CA VAL A 30 0.05 4.40 -1.58
C VAL A 30 -1.44 4.69 -1.57
N LYS A 31 -1.83 5.85 -2.10
CA LYS A 31 -3.23 6.29 -2.13
C LYS A 31 -4.08 5.42 -3.05
N ASP A 32 -3.54 5.06 -4.21
CA ASP A 32 -4.25 4.20 -5.17
C ASP A 32 -4.48 2.79 -4.59
N ALA A 33 -3.47 2.23 -3.93
CA ALA A 33 -3.59 0.95 -3.24
C ALA A 33 -4.68 0.96 -2.15
N GLU A 34 -4.80 2.06 -1.41
CA GLU A 34 -5.84 2.21 -0.38
C GLU A 34 -7.23 2.26 -1.00
N ALA A 35 -7.44 3.12 -2.00
CA ALA A 35 -8.72 3.24 -2.69
C ALA A 35 -9.16 1.91 -3.33
N ILE A 36 -8.23 1.18 -3.95
CA ILE A 36 -8.51 -0.15 -4.52
C ILE A 36 -8.89 -1.15 -3.43
N ALA A 37 -8.18 -1.17 -2.30
CA ALA A 37 -8.49 -2.07 -1.20
C ALA A 37 -9.88 -1.80 -0.61
N GLU A 38 -10.25 -0.53 -0.42
CA GLU A 38 -11.60 -0.15 0.00
C GLU A 38 -12.67 -0.58 -0.99
N MET A 39 -12.45 -0.41 -2.29
CA MET A 39 -13.39 -0.85 -3.32
C MET A 39 -13.58 -2.38 -3.30
N LEU A 40 -12.49 -3.14 -3.14
CA LEU A 40 -12.53 -4.60 -3.10
C LEU A 40 -13.28 -5.13 -1.88
N GLU A 41 -13.10 -4.52 -0.71
CA GLU A 41 -13.85 -4.89 0.50
C GLU A 41 -15.33 -4.50 0.38
N LYS A 42 -15.61 -3.25 0.00
CA LYS A 42 -16.96 -2.67 0.00
C LYS A 42 -17.86 -3.27 -1.08
N TYR A 43 -17.33 -3.47 -2.29
CA TYR A 43 -18.13 -3.87 -3.45
C TYR A 43 -17.85 -5.30 -3.90
N GLY A 44 -16.62 -5.79 -3.73
CA GLY A 44 -16.21 -7.10 -4.22
C GLY A 44 -16.39 -8.25 -3.24
N LYS A 45 -16.72 -7.94 -1.96
CA LYS A 45 -16.76 -8.89 -0.83
C LYS A 45 -15.44 -9.66 -0.68
N PHE A 46 -14.31 -8.99 -0.91
CA PHE A 46 -12.98 -9.56 -0.68
C PHE A 46 -12.55 -9.36 0.77
N HIS A 47 -11.81 -10.33 1.31
CA HIS A 47 -10.94 -10.14 2.44
C HIS A 47 -9.59 -9.60 1.93
N VAL A 48 -9.28 -8.34 2.22
CA VAL A 48 -8.13 -7.67 1.62
C VAL A 48 -6.98 -7.53 2.60
N GLN A 49 -5.84 -8.12 2.26
CA GLN A 49 -4.58 -7.83 2.89
C GLN A 49 -3.92 -6.63 2.20
N ARG A 50 -3.47 -5.64 2.98
CA ARG A 50 -2.80 -4.43 2.50
C ARG A 50 -1.31 -4.48 2.86
N LEU A 51 -0.45 -4.05 1.94
CA LEU A 51 1.00 -3.85 2.12
C LEU A 51 1.45 -2.53 1.47
N PRO A 52 2.52 -1.88 1.98
CA PRO A 52 3.23 -2.21 3.22
C PRO A 52 2.35 -1.97 4.46
N LYS A 53 2.44 -2.86 5.45
CA LYS A 53 1.87 -2.60 6.79
C LYS A 53 2.85 -1.70 7.51
N THR A 54 2.48 -0.44 7.79
CA THR A 54 3.26 0.32 8.77
C THR A 54 2.99 -0.29 10.14
N TYR A 55 4.02 -0.57 10.94
CA TYR A 55 3.82 -1.07 12.29
C TYR A 55 4.00 0.10 13.25
N ASN A 56 3.06 0.32 14.16
CA ASN A 56 3.28 1.28 15.24
C ASN A 56 4.32 0.72 16.22
N GLN A 57 4.79 1.55 17.16
CA GLN A 57 5.82 1.17 18.14
C GLN A 57 5.39 -0.03 19.01
N GLU A 58 4.11 -0.39 19.01
CA GLU A 58 3.53 -1.56 19.68
C GLU A 58 3.45 -2.82 18.78
N GLY A 59 3.99 -2.78 17.56
CA GLY A 59 3.94 -3.90 16.61
C GLY A 59 2.55 -4.18 16.01
N LYS A 60 1.57 -3.28 16.19
CA LYS A 60 0.26 -3.35 15.52
C LYS A 60 0.35 -2.64 14.16
N PRO A 61 -0.38 -3.11 13.14
CA PRO A 61 -0.44 -2.41 11.87
C PRO A 61 -1.08 -1.02 12.09
N ARG A 62 -0.28 0.04 11.98
CA ARG A 62 -0.75 1.39 11.72
C ARG A 62 -0.91 1.55 10.20
N PHE A 63 -1.81 2.41 9.79
CA PHE A 63 -1.85 2.92 8.42
C PHE A 63 -1.52 4.41 8.52
N LEU A 64 -0.54 4.89 7.76
CA LEU A 64 -0.23 6.31 7.64
C LEU A 64 -0.75 6.80 6.27
N PRO A 65 -1.65 7.79 6.24
CA PRO A 65 -2.14 8.40 5.00
C PRO A 65 -1.07 9.20 4.23
#